data_AF-A0AAP6B854-F1
#
_entry.id   AF-A0AAP6B854-F1
#
_cell.length_a   1.000
_cell.length_b   1.000
_cell.length_c   1.000
_cell.angle_alpha   90.00
_cell.angle_beta   90.00
_cell.angle_gamma   90.00
#
_symmetry.space_group_name_H-M   'P 1'
#
loop_
_entity.id
_entity.type
_entity.pdbx_description
1 polymer ?
#
loop_
_entity_poly.entity_id
_entity_poly.type
_entity_poly.pdbx_seq_one_letter_code
_entity_poly.pdbx_strand_id
1 'polypeptide(L)'
;MCTNTDLQRLFHPSPDRNFWSLPTTPLDLRKVAENTGAGMLDALHMLADFSWLGWTVPSEDEIRPWTLLDEDVQDVVNVFVRDDLLPWAATVDYADTLDTDLATAEEKLALVAEKLRLRYERRYPPNNKAGGTRPSVDTANLVRRLAFLNVDLEDGMTLESLSPAVQGNSDAEALTLVVEDLRKAGVSIPDISLVLDWDSLPLHDRYILSGKEPALSEEDYPAYEVTSAVLFNAAEHLNERLLDVWTTAAAYGDRYGFAVPELPEYLGDFRPNKAMVPALVAHLDNPNQTLGTPIWSPLRPQDLAIYAHRRVLDPSTAYEQLLILCAIGASVPELTPEELAALPTQVPDQHDLLALADAHRVSPPDSPYTPLDLLSIAARLGEPLPRTAARITPYLPLTETPTPLPPVPDLIPLWQDLAILTPHLNGLLPALEGQVPQAHITRAAEATDMDEAWVRTRLSLYADMFALTLD
;
A
#
# COMPACT_ATOMS: atom_id res chain seq x y z
N MET A 1 35.58 -16.35 1.64
CA MET A 1 34.44 -17.27 1.82
C MET A 1 33.57 -16.66 2.89
N CYS A 2 32.39 -16.16 2.53
CA CYS A 2 31.44 -15.58 3.49
C CYS A 2 30.73 -16.74 4.21
N THR A 3 30.82 -16.79 5.54
CA THR A 3 30.17 -17.82 6.36
C THR A 3 28.71 -17.47 6.65
N ASN A 4 27.90 -18.45 7.07
CA ASN A 4 26.52 -18.16 7.48
C ASN A 4 26.45 -17.18 8.67
N THR A 5 27.47 -17.23 9.53
CA THR A 5 27.69 -16.24 10.58
C THR A 5 27.90 -14.84 10.01
N ASP A 6 28.69 -14.70 8.94
CA ASP A 6 28.91 -13.41 8.26
C ASP A 6 27.61 -12.89 7.61
N LEU A 7 26.77 -13.77 7.05
CA LEU A 7 25.47 -13.37 6.48
C LEU A 7 24.49 -12.87 7.56
N GLN A 8 24.42 -13.53 8.71
CA GLN A 8 23.60 -13.08 9.85
C GLN A 8 24.11 -11.78 10.49
N ARG A 9 25.36 -11.41 10.21
CA ARG A 9 26.01 -10.18 10.66
C ARG A 9 25.91 -9.05 9.64
N LEU A 10 25.76 -9.37 8.36
CA LEU A 10 25.66 -8.40 7.28
C LEU A 10 24.22 -7.98 7.00
N PHE A 11 23.27 -8.86 7.30
CA PHE A 11 21.86 -8.62 6.98
C PHE A 11 20.98 -8.80 8.22
N HIS A 12 19.93 -7.98 8.27
CA HIS A 12 18.84 -8.15 9.22
C HIS A 12 17.53 -8.41 8.47
N PRO A 13 16.56 -9.10 9.11
CA PRO A 13 15.24 -9.27 8.51
C PRO A 13 14.59 -7.90 8.30
N SER A 14 14.20 -7.59 7.07
CA SER A 14 13.34 -6.45 6.78
C SER A 14 11.97 -6.63 7.47
N PRO A 15 11.28 -5.54 7.86
CA PRO A 15 9.88 -5.59 8.31
C PRO A 15 8.97 -6.44 7.42
N ASP A 16 9.25 -6.48 6.11
CA ASP A 16 8.47 -7.24 5.11
C ASP A 16 8.68 -8.77 5.14
N ARG A 17 9.43 -9.30 6.12
CA ARG A 17 9.70 -10.73 6.42
C ARG A 17 10.26 -11.60 5.27
N ASN A 18 10.29 -11.09 4.04
CA ASN A 18 10.71 -11.79 2.82
C ASN A 18 12.03 -11.27 2.24
N PHE A 19 12.60 -10.22 2.81
CA PHE A 19 13.84 -9.60 2.33
C PHE A 19 14.86 -9.43 3.45
N TRP A 20 16.12 -9.66 3.13
CA TRP A 20 17.28 -9.34 3.95
C TRP A 20 17.74 -7.93 3.60
N SER A 21 17.86 -7.06 4.61
CA SER A 21 18.24 -5.67 4.42
C SER A 21 19.56 -5.36 5.13
N LEU A 22 20.32 -4.43 4.55
CA LEU A 22 21.60 -4.00 5.10
C LEU A 22 21.36 -3.00 6.24
N PRO A 23 22.13 -3.07 7.34
CA PRO A 23 22.05 -2.09 8.41
C PRO A 23 22.65 -0.77 7.96
N THR A 24 21.79 0.14 7.49
CA THR A 24 22.21 1.47 7.01
C THR A 24 22.02 2.56 8.05
N THR A 25 21.29 2.26 9.13
CA THR A 25 21.05 3.18 10.25
C THR A 25 21.70 2.68 11.54
N PRO A 26 21.96 3.58 12.52
CA PRO A 26 22.40 3.18 13.87
C PRO A 26 21.47 2.17 14.56
N LEU A 27 20.16 2.25 14.31
CA LEU A 27 19.17 1.33 14.89
C LEU A 27 19.29 -0.08 14.30
N ASP A 28 19.49 -0.21 12.99
CA ASP A 28 19.69 -1.51 12.34
C ASP A 28 20.99 -2.16 12.79
N LEU A 29 22.06 -1.35 12.92
CA LEU A 29 23.34 -1.80 13.45
C LEU A 29 23.18 -2.39 14.86
N ARG A 30 22.33 -1.77 15.68
CA ARG A 30 22.02 -2.26 17.03
C ARG A 30 21.30 -3.59 17.00
N LYS A 31 20.28 -3.76 16.15
CA LYS A 31 19.56 -5.03 15.99
C LYS A 31 20.53 -6.16 15.58
N VAL A 32 21.47 -5.86 14.69
CA VAL A 32 22.54 -6.79 14.30
C VAL A 32 23.46 -7.09 15.49
N ALA A 33 23.86 -6.09 16.27
CA ALA A 33 24.69 -6.26 17.46
C ALA A 33 24.01 -7.16 18.52
N GLU A 34 22.73 -6.94 18.80
CA GLU A 34 21.91 -7.74 19.72
C GLU A 34 21.77 -9.19 19.23
N ASN A 35 21.45 -9.40 17.94
CA ASN A 35 21.32 -10.74 17.35
C ASN A 35 22.63 -11.55 17.36
N THR A 36 23.77 -10.86 17.33
CA THR A 36 25.09 -11.48 17.26
C THR A 36 25.80 -11.56 18.61
N GLY A 37 25.22 -10.94 19.65
CA GLY A 37 25.82 -10.80 20.98
C GLY A 37 27.08 -9.93 21.00
N ALA A 38 27.29 -9.09 19.98
CA ALA A 38 28.43 -8.19 19.85
C ALA A 38 28.08 -6.76 20.32
N GLY A 39 29.08 -5.96 20.67
CA GLY A 39 28.87 -4.52 20.90
C GLY A 39 28.60 -3.78 19.58
N MET A 40 27.87 -2.66 19.61
CA MET A 40 27.59 -1.88 18.39
C MET A 40 28.86 -1.40 17.67
N LEU A 41 29.90 -1.02 18.41
CA LEU A 41 31.18 -0.61 17.80
C LEU A 41 31.90 -1.80 17.14
N ASP A 42 31.78 -3.00 17.70
CA ASP A 42 32.35 -4.21 17.10
C ASP A 42 31.59 -4.59 15.82
N ALA A 43 30.26 -4.45 15.83
CA ALA A 43 29.42 -4.63 14.65
C ALA A 43 29.76 -3.60 13.56
N LEU A 44 30.01 -2.33 13.95
CA LEU A 44 30.42 -1.27 13.03
C LEU A 44 31.77 -1.59 12.36
N HIS A 45 32.78 -1.92 13.16
CA HIS A 45 34.10 -2.28 12.63
C HIS A 45 34.02 -3.48 11.70
N MET A 46 33.17 -4.44 12.03
CA MET A 46 32.94 -5.61 11.18
C MET A 46 32.26 -5.27 9.86
N LEU A 47 31.25 -4.39 9.84
CA LEU A 47 30.65 -3.91 8.58
C LEU A 47 31.64 -3.10 7.74
N ALA A 48 32.54 -2.35 8.38
CA ALA A 48 33.58 -1.61 7.69
C ALA A 48 34.54 -2.54 6.91
N ASP A 49 34.77 -3.77 7.38
CA ASP A 49 35.56 -4.78 6.64
C ASP A 49 34.91 -5.18 5.30
N PHE A 50 33.59 -4.94 5.14
CA PHE A 50 32.82 -5.18 3.92
C PHE A 50 32.48 -3.91 3.13
N SER A 51 33.01 -2.75 3.54
CA SER A 51 32.78 -1.45 2.88
C SER A 51 33.18 -1.41 1.39
N TRP A 52 34.07 -2.31 0.97
CA TRP A 52 34.45 -2.48 -0.45
C TRP A 52 33.30 -2.90 -1.37
N LEU A 53 32.16 -3.33 -0.81
CA LEU A 53 30.93 -3.63 -1.55
C LEU A 53 30.11 -2.37 -1.93
N GLY A 54 30.59 -1.17 -1.56
CA GLY A 54 30.01 0.10 -2.02
C GLY A 54 28.80 0.59 -1.22
N TRP A 55 28.65 0.13 0.03
CA TRP A 55 27.51 0.47 0.89
C TRP A 55 27.83 1.63 1.85
N THR A 56 26.79 2.37 2.23
CA THR A 56 26.87 3.45 3.23
C THR A 56 26.73 2.87 4.63
N VAL A 57 27.78 3.01 5.44
CA VAL A 57 27.80 2.59 6.84
C VAL A 57 27.78 3.85 7.73
N PRO A 58 27.02 3.88 8.84
CA PRO A 58 27.06 4.99 9.79
C PRO A 58 28.48 5.27 10.29
N SER A 59 28.78 6.52 10.60
CA SER A 59 30.07 6.91 11.19
C SER A 59 30.15 6.54 12.68
N GLU A 60 31.36 6.35 13.21
CA GLU A 60 31.55 6.08 14.65
C GLU A 60 30.97 7.21 15.53
N ASP A 61 31.05 8.46 15.07
CA ASP A 61 30.47 9.63 15.73
C ASP A 61 28.94 9.58 15.78
N GLU A 62 28.29 8.94 14.81
CA GLU A 62 26.84 8.69 14.81
C GLU A 62 26.46 7.53 15.73
N ILE A 63 27.32 6.53 15.92
CA ILE A 63 27.04 5.34 16.75
C ILE A 63 27.33 5.58 18.24
N ARG A 64 28.38 6.34 18.57
CA ARG A 64 28.82 6.54 19.96
C ARG A 64 27.70 7.02 20.91
N PRO A 65 26.82 7.97 20.53
CA PRO A 65 25.68 8.37 21.36
C PRO A 65 24.73 7.23 21.74
N TRP A 66 24.53 6.26 20.85
CA TRP A 66 23.64 5.11 21.02
C TRP A 66 24.19 4.08 22.01
N THR A 67 25.52 3.94 22.09
CA THR A 67 26.18 3.05 23.06
C THR A 67 26.14 3.57 24.50
N LEU A 68 25.77 4.84 24.69
CA LEU A 68 25.77 5.55 25.97
C LEU A 68 24.34 5.85 26.45
N LEU A 69 23.35 5.10 25.96
CA LEU A 69 21.97 5.21 26.41
C LEU A 69 21.77 4.38 27.68
N ASP A 70 20.99 4.91 28.61
CA ASP A 70 20.50 4.15 29.76
C ASP A 70 19.51 3.08 29.29
N GLU A 71 19.39 1.98 30.04
CA GLU A 71 18.56 0.81 29.69
C GLU A 71 17.10 1.19 29.41
N ASP A 72 16.53 2.05 30.26
CA ASP A 72 15.15 2.56 30.13
C ASP A 72 14.94 3.34 28.82
N VAL A 73 15.90 4.18 28.44
CA VAL A 73 15.84 4.98 27.20
C VAL A 73 16.07 4.09 25.98
N GLN A 74 16.95 3.11 26.12
CA GLN A 74 17.22 2.11 25.09
C GLN A 74 15.96 1.33 24.73
N ASP A 75 15.19 0.88 25.73
CA ASP A 75 13.96 0.12 25.51
C ASP A 75 12.93 0.95 24.72
N VAL A 76 12.70 2.19 25.12
CA VAL A 76 11.81 3.12 24.41
C VAL A 76 12.26 3.36 22.97
N VAL A 77 13.55 3.68 22.76
CA VAL A 77 14.09 3.94 21.42
C VAL A 77 13.95 2.73 20.50
N ASN A 78 14.17 1.52 21.03
CA ASN A 78 14.08 0.27 20.26
C ASN A 78 12.65 -0.02 19.78
N VAL A 79 11.63 0.35 20.57
CA VAL A 79 10.22 0.12 20.24
C VAL A 79 9.69 1.17 19.26
N PHE A 80 10.04 2.44 19.47
CA PHE A 80 9.34 3.56 18.83
C PHE A 80 10.08 4.19 17.65
N VAL A 81 11.43 4.14 17.58
CA VAL A 81 12.16 4.86 16.52
C VAL A 81 12.03 4.17 15.17
N ARG A 82 11.67 4.96 14.15
CA ARG A 82 11.47 4.54 12.76
C ARG A 82 11.92 5.66 11.83
N ASP A 83 12.68 5.36 10.78
CA ASP A 83 13.09 6.34 9.75
C ASP A 83 13.62 7.68 10.31
N ASP A 84 14.51 7.57 11.31
CA ASP A 84 15.10 8.70 12.06
C ASP A 84 14.06 9.63 12.74
N LEU A 85 12.84 9.15 12.96
CA LEU A 85 11.77 9.81 13.71
C LEU A 85 11.58 9.11 15.05
N LEU A 86 11.52 9.90 16.12
CA LEU A 86 11.02 9.45 17.41
C LEU A 86 9.59 9.98 17.57
N PRO A 87 8.56 9.13 17.52
CA PRO A 87 7.18 9.57 17.72
C PRO A 87 6.99 10.10 19.15
N TRP A 88 6.13 11.10 19.32
CA TRP A 88 5.79 11.61 20.64
C TRP A 88 5.03 10.56 21.47
N ALA A 89 4.45 9.54 20.83
CA ALA A 89 3.89 8.35 21.50
C ALA A 89 4.89 7.72 22.49
N ALA A 90 6.19 7.74 22.17
CA ALA A 90 7.27 7.28 23.03
C ALA A 90 7.31 8.02 24.39
N THR A 91 6.82 9.25 24.44
CA THR A 91 6.72 10.07 25.66
C THR A 91 5.74 9.46 26.66
N VAL A 92 4.65 8.86 26.18
CA VAL A 92 3.64 8.22 27.03
C VAL A 92 4.25 7.00 27.72
N ASP A 93 4.99 6.20 26.98
CA ASP A 93 5.69 5.03 27.50
C ASP A 93 6.83 5.41 28.46
N TYR A 94 7.62 6.42 28.08
CA TYR A 94 8.74 6.87 28.89
C TYR A 94 8.30 7.56 30.19
N ALA A 95 7.15 8.23 30.19
CA ALA A 95 6.56 8.81 31.39
C ALA A 95 6.18 7.74 32.44
N ASP A 96 5.67 6.58 32.00
CA ASP A 96 5.42 5.43 32.88
C ASP A 96 6.73 4.85 33.42
N THR A 97 7.72 4.65 32.54
CA THR A 97 9.05 4.11 32.92
C THR A 97 9.74 4.99 33.99
N LEU A 98 9.62 6.31 33.87
CA LEU A 98 10.17 7.27 34.82
C LEU A 98 9.25 7.59 36.00
N ASP A 99 8.04 7.03 36.02
CA ASP A 99 6.98 7.31 37.00
C ASP A 99 6.71 8.83 37.15
N THR A 100 6.59 9.55 36.02
CA THR A 100 6.53 11.03 35.97
C THR A 100 5.43 11.56 35.04
N ASP A 101 5.28 12.88 34.95
CA ASP A 101 4.33 13.52 34.03
C ASP A 101 4.86 13.60 32.59
N LEU A 102 3.95 13.74 31.63
CA LEU A 102 4.29 13.77 30.20
C LEU A 102 5.24 14.92 29.83
N ALA A 103 5.11 16.09 30.47
CA ALA A 103 5.98 17.23 30.19
C ALA A 103 7.44 16.98 30.62
N THR A 104 7.63 16.37 31.79
CA THR A 104 8.95 16.01 32.32
C THR A 104 9.58 14.88 31.50
N ALA A 105 8.78 13.91 31.08
CA ALA A 105 9.23 12.85 30.19
C ALA A 105 9.65 13.40 28.81
N GLU A 106 8.83 14.28 28.21
CA GLU A 106 9.13 14.93 26.92
C GLU A 106 10.44 15.72 26.98
N GLU A 107 10.66 16.50 28.05
CA GLU A 107 11.88 17.29 28.18
C GLU A 107 13.14 16.42 28.16
N LYS A 108 13.11 15.30 28.89
CA LYS A 108 14.21 14.33 28.89
C LYS A 108 14.36 13.63 27.54
N LEU A 109 13.25 13.21 26.93
CA LEU A 109 13.25 12.50 25.67
C LEU A 109 13.72 13.39 24.50
N ALA A 110 13.39 14.68 24.51
CA ALA A 110 13.87 15.66 23.54
C ALA A 110 15.40 15.79 23.57
N LEU A 111 16.02 15.79 24.76
CA LEU A 111 17.49 15.82 24.90
C LEU A 111 18.13 14.53 24.35
N VAL A 112 17.47 13.39 24.53
CA VAL A 112 17.90 12.12 23.94
C VAL A 112 17.79 12.18 22.42
N ALA A 113 16.67 12.63 21.87
CA ALA A 113 16.46 12.75 20.43
C ALA A 113 17.51 13.66 19.78
N GLU A 114 17.82 14.82 20.39
CA GLU A 114 18.88 15.72 19.92
C GLU A 114 20.25 15.04 19.94
N LYS A 115 20.58 14.34 21.04
CA LYS A 115 21.85 13.59 21.18
C LYS A 115 21.99 12.47 20.13
N LEU A 116 20.88 11.81 19.79
CA LEU A 116 20.82 10.75 18.79
C LEU A 116 20.62 11.26 17.35
N ARG A 117 20.44 12.58 17.17
CA ARG A 117 20.12 13.24 15.90
C ARG A 117 18.81 12.77 15.26
N LEU A 118 17.83 12.39 16.09
CA LEU A 118 16.50 11.99 15.66
C LEU A 118 15.60 13.22 15.47
N ARG A 119 14.67 13.13 14.51
CA ARG A 119 13.57 14.08 14.38
C ARG A 119 12.60 13.85 15.53
N TYR A 120 12.30 14.91 16.27
CA TYR A 120 11.35 14.88 17.38
C TYR A 120 10.61 16.20 17.46
N GLU A 121 9.28 16.14 17.43
CA GLU A 121 8.42 17.32 17.59
C GLU A 121 7.81 17.33 19.00
N ARG A 122 8.03 18.45 19.70
CA ARG A 122 7.50 18.63 21.06
C ARG A 122 6.03 19.02 21.04
N ARG A 123 5.21 18.30 21.80
CA ARG A 123 3.75 18.45 21.88
C ARG A 123 3.30 19.06 23.22
N TYR A 124 4.12 19.04 24.26
CA TYR A 124 3.79 19.54 25.60
C TYR A 124 4.61 20.78 26.00
N PRO A 125 4.32 21.96 25.41
CA PRO A 125 4.97 23.20 25.83
C PRO A 125 4.59 23.56 27.28
N PRO A 126 5.41 24.37 27.97
CA PRO A 126 5.10 24.83 29.33
C PRO A 126 3.75 25.56 29.34
N ASN A 127 2.85 25.13 30.23
CA ASN A 127 1.43 25.50 30.37
C ASN A 127 0.41 24.66 29.58
N ASN A 128 0.81 23.62 28.84
CA ASN A 128 -0.15 22.66 28.29
C ASN A 128 -0.74 21.80 29.42
N LYS A 129 -2.08 21.81 29.59
CA LYS A 129 -2.77 21.01 30.61
C LYS A 129 -2.54 19.51 30.43
N ALA A 130 -2.41 19.05 29.18
CA ALA A 130 -2.17 17.64 28.88
C ALA A 130 -0.81 17.17 29.39
N GLY A 131 0.20 18.06 29.42
CA GLY A 131 1.55 17.73 29.87
C GLY A 131 1.65 17.39 31.37
N GLY A 132 0.69 17.82 32.19
CA GLY A 132 0.61 17.45 33.61
C GLY A 132 -0.07 16.10 33.87
N THR A 133 -0.48 15.39 32.81
CA THR A 133 -1.07 14.06 32.93
C THR A 133 0.03 13.05 33.23
N ARG A 134 -0.25 12.12 34.14
CA ARG A 134 0.58 10.94 34.38
C ARG A 134 -0.13 9.74 33.78
N PRO A 135 0.42 9.10 32.73
CA PRO A 135 -0.21 7.93 32.15
C PRO A 135 -0.20 6.76 33.13
N SER A 136 -1.20 5.90 33.03
CA SER A 136 -1.23 4.62 33.73
C SER A 136 -0.35 3.57 33.03
N VAL A 137 0.09 2.56 33.77
CA VAL A 137 0.86 1.41 33.21
C VAL A 137 0.11 0.74 32.06
N ASP A 138 -1.21 0.59 32.18
CA ASP A 138 -2.04 0.02 31.12
C ASP A 138 -2.07 0.89 29.85
N THR A 139 -1.98 2.21 30.04
CA THR A 139 -1.86 3.16 28.91
C THR A 139 -0.53 3.00 28.19
N ALA A 140 0.59 2.94 28.92
CA ALA A 140 1.90 2.69 28.33
C ALA A 140 1.95 1.34 27.58
N ASN A 141 1.40 0.28 28.17
CA ASN A 141 1.30 -1.03 27.54
C ASN A 141 0.48 -1.01 26.24
N LEU A 142 -0.63 -0.27 26.19
CA LEU A 142 -1.41 -0.12 24.96
C LEU A 142 -0.61 0.61 23.87
N VAL A 143 0.09 1.70 24.24
CA VAL A 143 0.91 2.48 23.30
C VAL A 143 2.07 1.64 22.75
N ARG A 144 2.71 0.79 23.56
CA ARG A 144 3.71 -0.18 23.08
C ARG A 144 3.13 -1.19 22.08
N ARG A 145 1.91 -1.69 22.33
CA ARG A 145 1.24 -2.62 21.40
C ARG A 145 0.90 -1.95 20.08
N LEU A 146 0.41 -0.71 20.11
CA LEU A 146 0.12 0.08 18.91
C LEU A 146 1.41 0.32 18.10
N ALA A 147 2.50 0.70 18.77
CA ALA A 147 3.80 0.81 18.12
C ALA A 147 4.25 -0.52 17.52
N PHE A 148 4.07 -1.66 18.19
CA PHE A 148 4.38 -2.97 17.61
C PHE A 148 3.57 -3.28 16.34
N LEU A 149 2.33 -2.80 16.27
CA LEU A 149 1.44 -2.93 15.12
C LEU A 149 1.67 -1.85 14.04
N ASN A 150 2.71 -1.03 14.17
CA ASN A 150 3.00 0.08 13.26
C ASN A 150 1.91 1.17 13.20
N VAL A 151 1.21 1.40 14.32
CA VAL A 151 0.19 2.45 14.45
C VAL A 151 0.73 3.62 15.24
N ASP A 152 0.85 4.77 14.60
CA ASP A 152 1.41 6.00 15.17
C ASP A 152 0.30 6.89 15.77
N LEU A 153 0.47 7.36 17.01
CA LEU A 153 -0.52 8.21 17.70
C LEU A 153 -0.59 9.63 17.12
N GLU A 154 0.45 10.03 16.41
CA GLU A 154 0.64 11.28 15.68
C GLU A 154 -0.53 11.60 14.76
N ASP A 155 -0.97 10.60 14.00
CA ASP A 155 -1.98 10.72 12.94
C ASP A 155 -3.42 10.67 13.50
N GLY A 156 -3.56 10.45 14.80
CA GLY A 156 -4.84 10.18 15.45
C GLY A 156 -5.22 8.71 15.33
N MET A 157 -6.13 8.28 16.21
CA MET A 157 -6.56 6.89 16.28
C MET A 157 -7.90 6.69 15.57
N THR A 158 -8.08 5.49 15.05
CA THR A 158 -9.30 5.05 14.39
C THR A 158 -9.81 3.81 15.11
N LEU A 159 -11.08 3.43 14.91
CA LEU A 159 -11.57 2.18 15.50
C LEU A 159 -10.84 0.98 14.92
N GLU A 160 -10.56 1.02 13.62
CA GLU A 160 -9.79 0.00 12.91
C GLU A 160 -8.36 -0.14 13.46
N SER A 161 -7.65 0.97 13.71
CA SER A 161 -6.27 0.93 14.20
C SER A 161 -6.17 0.51 15.68
N LEU A 162 -7.17 0.85 16.49
CA LEU A 162 -7.22 0.49 17.91
C LEU A 162 -7.60 -0.97 18.13
N SER A 163 -8.50 -1.51 17.30
CA SER A 163 -9.13 -2.82 17.55
C SER A 163 -8.13 -3.98 17.68
N PRO A 164 -7.12 -4.15 16.80
CA PRO A 164 -6.14 -5.22 16.95
C PRO A 164 -5.29 -5.11 18.23
N ALA A 165 -5.05 -3.89 18.73
CA ALA A 165 -4.27 -3.67 19.96
C ALA A 165 -5.04 -4.06 21.23
N VAL A 166 -6.38 -4.02 21.17
CA VAL A 166 -7.28 -4.29 22.29
C VAL A 166 -8.01 -5.64 22.19
N GLN A 167 -7.93 -6.32 21.03
CA GLN A 167 -8.54 -7.63 20.80
C GLN A 167 -8.09 -8.64 21.87
N GLY A 168 -9.06 -9.31 22.50
CA GLY A 168 -8.81 -10.26 23.58
C GLY A 168 -8.55 -9.63 24.97
N ASN A 169 -8.63 -8.30 25.12
CA ASN A 169 -8.65 -7.67 26.43
C ASN A 169 -10.06 -7.75 27.04
N SER A 170 -10.22 -8.47 28.16
CA SER A 170 -11.53 -8.80 28.71
C SER A 170 -12.14 -7.72 29.62
N ASP A 171 -11.41 -6.64 29.90
CA ASP A 171 -11.84 -5.60 30.85
C ASP A 171 -12.19 -4.28 30.13
N ALA A 172 -13.49 -4.10 29.90
CA ALA A 172 -14.06 -2.90 29.29
C ALA A 172 -13.86 -1.63 30.16
N GLU A 173 -13.85 -1.78 31.49
CA GLU A 173 -13.64 -0.64 32.40
C GLU A 173 -12.19 -0.18 32.33
N ALA A 174 -11.24 -1.12 32.32
CA ALA A 174 -9.82 -0.82 32.15
C ALA A 174 -9.53 -0.13 30.82
N LEU A 175 -10.11 -0.61 29.71
CA LEU A 175 -9.91 0.02 28.40
C LEU A 175 -10.50 1.45 28.34
N THR A 176 -11.65 1.67 28.98
CA THR A 176 -12.25 3.01 29.06
C THR A 176 -11.34 3.98 29.80
N LEU A 177 -10.73 3.57 30.91
CA LEU A 177 -9.77 4.37 31.67
C LEU A 177 -8.52 4.69 30.84
N VAL A 178 -7.96 3.71 30.13
CA VAL A 178 -6.81 3.90 29.25
C VAL A 178 -7.12 4.92 28.14
N VAL A 179 -8.28 4.81 27.50
CA VAL A 179 -8.68 5.75 26.45
C VAL A 179 -8.92 7.15 27.01
N GLU A 180 -9.48 7.29 28.21
CA GLU A 180 -9.59 8.58 28.88
C GLU A 180 -8.22 9.20 29.19
N ASP A 181 -7.24 8.41 29.63
CA ASP A 181 -5.88 8.87 29.89
C ASP A 181 -5.19 9.35 28.60
N LEU A 182 -5.34 8.61 27.50
CA LEU A 182 -4.84 9.03 26.18
C LEU A 182 -5.53 10.30 25.66
N ARG A 183 -6.86 10.45 25.86
CA ARG A 183 -7.58 11.69 25.52
C ARG A 183 -7.10 12.87 26.38
N LYS A 184 -6.82 12.67 27.67
CA LYS A 184 -6.21 13.70 28.55
C LYS A 184 -4.79 14.06 28.10
N ALA A 185 -4.02 13.10 27.60
CA ALA A 185 -2.74 13.32 26.96
C ALA A 185 -2.86 14.06 25.60
N GLY A 186 -4.07 14.19 25.05
CA GLY A 186 -4.31 14.93 23.81
C GLY A 186 -4.21 14.07 22.54
N VAL A 187 -4.37 12.75 22.66
CA VAL A 187 -4.63 11.87 21.52
C VAL A 187 -6.07 12.06 21.03
N SER A 188 -6.26 12.16 19.73
CA SER A 188 -7.59 12.11 19.12
C SER A 188 -8.05 10.65 19.03
N ILE A 189 -9.03 10.25 19.86
CA ILE A 189 -9.58 8.89 19.89
C ILE A 189 -11.10 8.96 19.72
N PRO A 190 -11.70 8.24 18.74
CA PRO A 190 -13.14 8.17 18.53
C PRO A 190 -13.87 7.50 19.70
N ASP A 191 -15.20 7.46 19.66
CA ASP A 191 -15.98 6.68 20.62
C ASP A 191 -15.72 5.17 20.42
N ILE A 192 -15.25 4.51 21.47
CA ILE A 192 -14.85 3.10 21.46
C ILE A 192 -16.00 2.15 21.81
N SER A 193 -17.22 2.64 22.00
CA SER A 193 -18.38 1.82 22.41
C SER A 193 -18.60 0.60 21.50
N LEU A 194 -18.40 0.76 20.18
CA LEU A 194 -18.50 -0.36 19.23
C LEU A 194 -17.41 -1.41 19.44
N VAL A 195 -16.18 -1.00 19.77
CA VAL A 195 -15.05 -1.90 20.01
C VAL A 195 -15.26 -2.69 21.30
N LEU A 196 -15.81 -2.04 22.34
CA LEU A 196 -16.14 -2.69 23.61
C LEU A 196 -17.24 -3.76 23.45
N ASP A 197 -18.25 -3.47 22.63
CA ASP A 197 -19.37 -4.38 22.39
C ASP A 197 -19.06 -5.42 21.30
N TRP A 198 -17.94 -5.31 20.57
CA TRP A 198 -17.65 -6.05 19.34
C TRP A 198 -17.80 -7.57 19.48
N ASP A 199 -17.15 -8.16 20.48
CA ASP A 199 -17.16 -9.60 20.73
C ASP A 199 -18.57 -10.12 21.11
N SER A 200 -19.44 -9.23 21.60
CA SER A 200 -20.83 -9.55 21.95
C SER A 200 -21.76 -9.54 20.73
N LEU A 201 -21.33 -8.94 19.62
CA LEU A 201 -22.14 -8.86 18.40
C LEU A 201 -22.22 -10.21 17.69
N PRO A 202 -23.38 -10.55 17.10
CA PRO A 202 -23.50 -11.70 16.21
C PRO A 202 -22.47 -11.62 15.08
N LEU A 203 -21.89 -12.76 14.70
CA LEU A 203 -20.90 -12.82 13.61
C LEU A 203 -21.42 -12.17 12.33
N HIS A 204 -22.69 -12.39 12.00
CA HIS A 204 -23.38 -11.76 10.88
C HIS A 204 -23.27 -10.22 10.88
N ASP A 205 -23.50 -9.59 12.02
CA ASP A 205 -23.51 -8.12 12.13
C ASP A 205 -22.09 -7.57 12.10
N ARG A 206 -21.11 -8.36 12.56
CA ARG A 206 -19.68 -8.03 12.41
C ARG A 206 -19.27 -7.96 10.95
N TYR A 207 -19.75 -8.85 10.08
CA TYR A 207 -19.53 -8.73 8.63
C TYR A 207 -20.06 -7.38 8.09
N ILE A 208 -21.22 -6.93 8.56
CA ILE A 208 -21.84 -5.67 8.11
C ILE A 208 -21.03 -4.46 8.56
N LEU A 209 -20.55 -4.46 9.81
CA LEU A 209 -19.85 -3.33 10.40
C LEU A 209 -18.35 -3.28 10.07
N SER A 210 -17.77 -4.38 9.61
CA SER A 210 -16.38 -4.41 9.10
C SER A 210 -16.30 -4.34 7.59
N GLY A 211 -17.25 -4.97 6.88
CA GLY A 211 -17.14 -5.23 5.44
C GLY A 211 -16.03 -6.23 5.09
N LYS A 212 -15.51 -6.99 6.05
CA LYS A 212 -14.40 -7.93 5.92
C LYS A 212 -14.85 -9.37 6.18
N GLU A 213 -13.91 -10.31 6.39
CA GLU A 213 -14.18 -11.68 6.84
C GLU A 213 -13.89 -11.88 8.35
N PRO A 214 -14.78 -11.46 9.29
CA PRO A 214 -14.60 -11.66 10.73
C PRO A 214 -14.52 -13.13 11.19
N ALA A 215 -14.71 -14.11 10.29
CA ALA A 215 -14.35 -15.50 10.58
C ALA A 215 -12.82 -15.70 10.68
N LEU A 216 -12.03 -14.80 10.11
CA LEU A 216 -10.59 -14.70 10.26
C LEU A 216 -10.29 -13.72 11.41
N SER A 217 -9.55 -14.17 12.42
CA SER A 217 -9.22 -13.33 13.59
C SER A 217 -8.48 -12.05 13.21
N GLU A 218 -7.73 -12.08 12.11
CA GLU A 218 -6.96 -10.95 11.55
C GLU A 218 -7.83 -9.91 10.83
N GLU A 219 -9.14 -10.15 10.70
CA GLU A 219 -10.12 -9.26 10.08
C GLU A 219 -11.34 -9.02 10.99
N ASP A 220 -11.36 -9.59 12.20
CA ASP A 220 -12.46 -9.50 13.16
C ASP A 220 -12.40 -8.21 14.00
N TYR A 221 -12.59 -7.08 13.31
CA TYR A 221 -12.70 -5.74 13.91
C TYR A 221 -13.53 -4.80 13.03
N PRO A 222 -14.10 -3.72 13.61
CA PRO A 222 -14.88 -2.75 12.86
C PRO A 222 -14.08 -2.04 11.77
N ALA A 223 -14.78 -1.59 10.73
CA ALA A 223 -14.23 -0.72 9.70
C ALA A 223 -13.80 0.64 10.29
N TYR A 224 -12.91 1.34 9.59
CA TYR A 224 -12.58 2.74 9.84
C TYR A 224 -13.84 3.60 9.88
N GLU A 225 -14.66 3.46 8.83
CA GLU A 225 -15.97 4.09 8.68
C GLU A 225 -16.92 3.13 7.96
N VAL A 226 -18.21 3.17 8.32
CA VAL A 226 -19.25 2.36 7.67
C VAL A 226 -19.70 3.04 6.37
N THR A 227 -18.87 2.94 5.34
CA THR A 227 -19.14 3.50 4.01
C THR A 227 -20.03 2.59 3.17
N SER A 228 -20.48 3.07 2.01
CA SER A 228 -21.26 2.26 1.08
C SER A 228 -20.44 1.12 0.46
N ALA A 229 -19.12 1.27 0.34
CA ALA A 229 -18.23 0.20 -0.10
C ALA A 229 -18.15 -0.93 0.93
N VAL A 230 -18.06 -0.59 2.23
CA VAL A 230 -18.09 -1.55 3.35
C VAL A 230 -19.37 -2.37 3.31
N LEU A 231 -20.52 -1.69 3.24
CA LEU A 231 -21.81 -2.34 3.23
C LEU A 231 -22.07 -3.15 1.94
N PHE A 232 -21.58 -2.67 0.78
CA PHE A 232 -21.64 -3.42 -0.47
C PHE A 232 -20.80 -4.70 -0.40
N ASN A 233 -19.58 -4.62 0.15
CA ASN A 233 -18.71 -5.79 0.32
C ASN A 233 -19.31 -6.79 1.31
N ALA A 234 -19.89 -6.32 2.41
CA ALA A 234 -20.60 -7.16 3.37
C ALA A 234 -21.80 -7.89 2.73
N ALA A 235 -22.60 -7.18 1.93
CA ALA A 235 -23.74 -7.77 1.24
C ALA A 235 -23.32 -8.87 0.24
N GLU A 236 -22.15 -8.76 -0.39
CA GLU A 236 -21.57 -9.83 -1.21
C GLU A 236 -21.20 -11.05 -0.36
N HIS A 237 -20.43 -10.87 0.71
CA HIS A 237 -19.96 -11.95 1.58
C HIS A 237 -21.12 -12.73 2.21
N LEU A 238 -22.14 -12.00 2.66
CA LEU A 238 -23.35 -12.56 3.26
C LEU A 238 -24.36 -13.08 2.21
N ASN A 239 -24.18 -12.74 0.94
CA ASN A 239 -25.12 -13.00 -0.15
C ASN A 239 -26.53 -12.48 0.20
N GLU A 240 -26.61 -11.22 0.62
CA GLU A 240 -27.84 -10.53 1.04
C GLU A 240 -28.19 -9.36 0.11
N ARG A 241 -29.39 -8.79 0.32
CA ARG A 241 -29.80 -7.59 -0.41
C ARG A 241 -29.19 -6.36 0.26
N LEU A 242 -28.91 -5.32 -0.53
CA LEU A 242 -28.40 -4.06 0.02
C LEU A 242 -29.35 -3.48 1.08
N LEU A 243 -30.67 -3.58 0.91
CA LEU A 243 -31.63 -3.08 1.89
C LEU A 243 -31.50 -3.74 3.27
N ASP A 244 -31.28 -5.06 3.32
CA ASP A 244 -31.19 -5.82 4.57
C ASP A 244 -29.94 -5.41 5.36
N VAL A 245 -28.82 -5.27 4.65
CA VAL A 245 -27.52 -4.84 5.20
C VAL A 245 -27.57 -3.38 5.68
N TRP A 246 -28.11 -2.46 4.87
CA TRP A 246 -28.26 -1.05 5.24
C TRP A 246 -29.17 -0.85 6.45
N THR A 247 -30.27 -1.60 6.54
CA THR A 247 -31.21 -1.50 7.67
C THR A 247 -30.54 -1.93 8.98
N THR A 248 -29.74 -3.00 8.92
CA THR A 248 -28.98 -3.49 10.07
C THR A 248 -27.90 -2.48 10.48
N ALA A 249 -27.15 -1.95 9.52
CA ALA A 249 -26.16 -0.91 9.76
C ALA A 249 -26.79 0.35 10.39
N ALA A 250 -27.96 0.79 9.91
CA ALA A 250 -28.67 1.95 10.45
C ALA A 250 -29.05 1.78 11.93
N ALA A 251 -29.52 0.60 12.33
CA ALA A 251 -29.83 0.31 13.73
C ALA A 251 -28.59 0.42 14.64
N TYR A 252 -27.41 0.03 14.14
CA TYR A 252 -26.15 0.20 14.85
C TYR A 252 -25.62 1.64 14.79
N GLY A 253 -25.85 2.35 13.68
CA GLY A 253 -25.55 3.77 13.55
C GLY A 253 -26.30 4.61 14.60
N ASP A 254 -27.59 4.32 14.82
CA ASP A 254 -28.39 4.94 15.87
C ASP A 254 -27.89 4.60 17.28
N ARG A 255 -27.38 3.37 17.48
CA ARG A 255 -26.88 2.90 18.79
C ARG A 255 -25.52 3.50 19.16
N TYR A 256 -24.59 3.54 18.20
CA TYR A 256 -23.19 3.92 18.43
C TYR A 256 -22.84 5.31 17.89
N GLY A 257 -23.78 6.01 17.24
CA GLY A 257 -23.64 7.41 16.84
C GLY A 257 -22.82 7.65 15.58
N PHE A 258 -22.78 6.70 14.63
CA PHE A 258 -22.14 6.89 13.33
C PHE A 258 -23.16 7.04 12.20
N ALA A 259 -22.77 7.75 11.13
CA ALA A 259 -23.61 7.97 9.97
C ALA A 259 -23.60 6.76 9.03
N VAL A 260 -24.76 6.40 8.50
CA VAL A 260 -24.92 5.37 7.47
C VAL A 260 -25.26 6.04 6.15
N PRO A 261 -24.61 5.67 5.03
CA PRO A 261 -24.89 6.26 3.72
C PRO A 261 -26.32 5.98 3.26
N GLU A 262 -26.88 6.88 2.44
CA GLU A 262 -28.22 6.69 1.86
C GLU A 262 -28.21 5.57 0.81
N LEU A 263 -29.31 4.78 0.76
CA LEU A 263 -29.52 3.75 -0.25
C LEU A 263 -30.69 4.15 -1.17
N PRO A 264 -30.47 4.33 -2.49
CA PRO A 264 -31.55 4.56 -3.44
C PRO A 264 -32.54 3.39 -3.48
N GLU A 265 -33.85 3.69 -3.52
CA GLU A 265 -34.92 2.67 -3.44
C GLU A 265 -34.78 1.55 -4.49
N TYR A 266 -34.39 1.90 -5.72
CA TYR A 266 -34.26 0.94 -6.82
C TYR A 266 -33.08 -0.04 -6.66
N LEU A 267 -32.13 0.25 -5.77
CA LEU A 267 -31.04 -0.65 -5.41
C LEU A 267 -31.36 -1.50 -4.17
N GLY A 268 -32.51 -1.29 -3.52
CA GLY A 268 -32.86 -2.01 -2.29
C GLY A 268 -32.82 -3.53 -2.43
N ASP A 269 -33.39 -4.06 -3.50
CA ASP A 269 -33.40 -5.51 -3.79
C ASP A 269 -32.14 -6.02 -4.51
N PHE A 270 -31.17 -5.15 -4.78
CA PHE A 270 -29.95 -5.52 -5.46
C PHE A 270 -29.10 -6.44 -4.57
N ARG A 271 -28.53 -7.49 -5.19
CA ARG A 271 -27.60 -8.42 -4.55
C ARG A 271 -26.26 -8.36 -5.27
N PRO A 272 -25.19 -7.86 -4.61
CA PRO A 272 -23.85 -7.90 -5.18
C PRO A 272 -23.43 -9.32 -5.53
N ASN A 273 -22.56 -9.45 -6.53
CA ASN A 273 -22.00 -10.74 -6.91
C ASN A 273 -20.49 -10.77 -6.71
N LYS A 274 -19.94 -11.98 -6.54
CA LYS A 274 -18.51 -12.26 -6.32
C LYS A 274 -17.56 -11.60 -7.33
N ALA A 275 -18.03 -11.31 -8.54
CA ALA A 275 -17.21 -10.72 -9.59
C ALA A 275 -17.21 -9.18 -9.55
N MET A 276 -18.19 -8.55 -8.90
CA MET A 276 -18.28 -7.08 -8.77
C MET A 276 -17.26 -6.53 -7.77
N VAL A 277 -17.04 -7.23 -6.64
CA VAL A 277 -16.11 -6.77 -5.60
C VAL A 277 -14.70 -6.58 -6.16
N PRO A 278 -14.06 -7.56 -6.84
CA PRO A 278 -12.74 -7.36 -7.44
C PRO A 278 -12.69 -6.29 -8.54
N ALA A 279 -13.84 -5.87 -9.07
CA ALA A 279 -13.89 -4.87 -10.14
C ALA A 279 -14.03 -3.43 -9.61
N LEU A 280 -14.57 -3.25 -8.40
CA LEU A 280 -14.95 -1.94 -7.87
C LEU A 280 -14.46 -1.67 -6.44
N VAL A 281 -13.95 -2.67 -5.73
CA VAL A 281 -13.57 -2.56 -4.31
C VAL A 281 -12.09 -2.85 -4.13
N ALA A 282 -11.40 -1.92 -3.49
CA ALA A 282 -10.05 -2.09 -2.93
C ALA A 282 -10.13 -2.01 -1.39
N HIS A 283 -8.99 -2.16 -0.71
CA HIS A 283 -8.92 -2.07 0.75
C HIS A 283 -7.92 -0.97 1.14
N LEU A 284 -8.25 -0.21 2.19
CA LEU A 284 -7.33 0.75 2.81
C LEU A 284 -6.05 0.00 3.26
N ASP A 285 -4.92 0.69 3.27
CA ASP A 285 -3.59 0.19 3.65
C ASP A 285 -2.87 -0.77 2.68
N ASN A 286 -3.56 -1.46 1.76
CA ASN A 286 -2.88 -2.16 0.66
C ASN A 286 -3.85 -2.54 -0.48
N PRO A 287 -3.65 -2.06 -1.72
CA PRO A 287 -4.47 -2.50 -2.87
C PRO A 287 -4.32 -4.01 -3.17
N ASN A 288 -3.31 -4.69 -2.62
CA ASN A 288 -3.01 -6.11 -2.85
C ASN A 288 -3.23 -7.03 -1.63
N GLN A 289 -3.64 -6.52 -0.46
CA GLN A 289 -3.97 -7.34 0.71
C GLN A 289 -5.39 -7.02 1.20
N THR A 290 -6.15 -8.05 1.59
CA THR A 290 -7.58 -7.96 1.93
C THR A 290 -7.86 -7.57 3.38
N LEU A 291 -6.92 -6.94 4.07
CA LEU A 291 -7.03 -6.76 5.52
C LEU A 291 -7.66 -5.42 5.94
N GLY A 292 -7.54 -4.36 5.13
CA GLY A 292 -8.03 -3.02 5.50
C GLY A 292 -9.51 -2.78 5.16
N THR A 293 -10.04 -1.64 5.56
CA THR A 293 -11.44 -1.26 5.29
C THR A 293 -11.72 -1.17 3.78
N PRO A 294 -12.80 -1.81 3.28
CA PRO A 294 -13.22 -1.70 1.88
C PRO A 294 -13.49 -0.26 1.43
N ILE A 295 -12.95 0.11 0.27
CA ILE A 295 -13.16 1.40 -0.40
C ILE A 295 -13.47 1.22 -1.88
N TRP A 296 -14.19 2.18 -2.47
CA TRP A 296 -14.43 2.19 -3.91
C TRP A 296 -13.13 2.47 -4.67
N SER A 297 -12.76 1.56 -5.57
CA SER A 297 -11.67 1.71 -6.52
C SER A 297 -12.24 2.13 -7.88
N PRO A 298 -11.54 3.01 -8.62
CA PRO A 298 -11.89 3.31 -10.01
C PRO A 298 -11.97 2.02 -10.85
N LEU A 299 -13.01 1.90 -11.68
CA LEU A 299 -13.14 0.78 -12.62
C LEU A 299 -12.09 0.92 -13.74
N ARG A 300 -11.11 0.01 -13.77
CA ARG A 300 -10.03 0.01 -14.77
C ARG A 300 -10.35 -0.90 -15.96
N PRO A 301 -9.63 -0.75 -17.10
CA PRO A 301 -9.78 -1.62 -18.27
C PRO A 301 -9.76 -3.12 -17.95
N GLN A 302 -8.76 -3.55 -17.18
CA GLN A 302 -8.57 -4.94 -16.80
C GLN A 302 -9.76 -5.45 -15.97
N ASP A 303 -10.24 -4.64 -15.03
CA ASP A 303 -11.28 -4.98 -14.07
C ASP A 303 -12.63 -5.19 -14.77
N LEU A 304 -12.98 -4.31 -15.72
CA LEU A 304 -14.16 -4.49 -16.57
C LEU A 304 -14.05 -5.76 -17.42
N ALA A 305 -12.90 -6.01 -18.06
CA ALA A 305 -12.71 -7.18 -18.91
C ALA A 305 -12.78 -8.50 -18.11
N ILE A 306 -12.18 -8.54 -16.90
CA ILE A 306 -12.27 -9.68 -15.98
C ILE A 306 -13.73 -9.89 -15.54
N TYR A 307 -14.44 -8.82 -15.18
CA TYR A 307 -15.85 -8.90 -14.80
C TYR A 307 -16.69 -9.47 -15.94
N ALA A 308 -16.56 -8.90 -17.15
CA ALA A 308 -17.26 -9.35 -18.35
C ALA A 308 -16.95 -10.83 -18.68
N HIS A 309 -15.67 -11.24 -18.63
CA HIS A 309 -15.26 -12.62 -18.85
C HIS A 309 -15.87 -13.60 -17.84
N ARG A 310 -15.78 -13.29 -16.54
CA ARG A 310 -16.32 -14.14 -15.45
C ARG A 310 -17.83 -14.28 -15.51
N ARG A 311 -18.53 -13.26 -16.01
CA ARG A 311 -19.99 -13.24 -16.15
C ARG A 311 -20.47 -13.73 -17.51
N VAL A 312 -19.56 -13.98 -18.45
CA VAL A 312 -19.87 -14.36 -19.84
C VAL A 312 -20.76 -13.29 -20.49
N LEU A 313 -20.37 -12.03 -20.32
CA LEU A 313 -21.04 -10.85 -20.85
C LEU A 313 -20.12 -10.13 -21.85
N ASP A 314 -20.71 -9.40 -22.78
CA ASP A 314 -19.98 -8.38 -23.51
C ASP A 314 -19.65 -7.18 -22.57
N PRO A 315 -18.51 -6.49 -22.79
CA PRO A 315 -18.09 -5.34 -22.02
C PRO A 315 -19.11 -4.21 -21.89
N SER A 316 -19.94 -3.94 -22.90
CA SER A 316 -20.99 -2.90 -22.81
C SER A 316 -22.07 -3.27 -21.79
N THR A 317 -22.62 -4.49 -21.85
CA THR A 317 -23.59 -4.99 -20.86
C THR A 317 -22.97 -5.05 -19.47
N ALA A 318 -21.70 -5.45 -19.38
CA ALA A 318 -20.96 -5.51 -18.13
C ALA A 318 -20.79 -4.11 -17.51
N TYR A 319 -20.44 -3.10 -18.31
CA TYR A 319 -20.31 -1.71 -17.90
C TYR A 319 -21.64 -1.16 -17.38
N GLU A 320 -22.75 -1.35 -18.11
CA GLU A 320 -24.08 -0.90 -17.70
C GLU A 320 -24.52 -1.49 -16.35
N GLN A 321 -24.17 -2.75 -16.07
CA GLN A 321 -24.46 -3.39 -14.78
C GLN A 321 -23.66 -2.80 -13.61
N LEU A 322 -22.46 -2.29 -13.86
CA LEU A 322 -21.63 -1.64 -12.83
C LEU A 322 -22.02 -0.16 -12.66
N LEU A 323 -22.43 0.50 -13.74
CA LEU A 323 -22.79 1.93 -13.76
C LEU A 323 -23.90 2.29 -12.76
N ILE A 324 -24.86 1.40 -12.54
CA ILE A 324 -25.95 1.65 -11.56
C ILE A 324 -25.43 1.84 -10.12
N LEU A 325 -24.24 1.32 -9.81
CA LEU A 325 -23.63 1.40 -8.48
C LEU A 325 -23.00 2.77 -8.20
N CYS A 326 -22.85 3.64 -9.21
CA CYS A 326 -22.47 5.04 -9.01
C CYS A 326 -23.42 5.76 -8.05
N ALA A 327 -24.69 5.34 -8.00
CA ALA A 327 -25.68 5.94 -7.10
C ALA A 327 -25.43 5.67 -5.62
N ILE A 328 -24.60 4.69 -5.28
CA ILE A 328 -24.10 4.46 -3.92
C ILE A 328 -22.61 4.84 -3.79
N GLY A 329 -22.03 5.53 -4.78
CA GLY A 329 -20.66 6.05 -4.71
C GLY A 329 -19.57 5.18 -5.37
N ALA A 330 -19.94 4.13 -6.10
CA ALA A 330 -18.95 3.36 -6.87
C ALA A 330 -18.26 4.22 -7.94
N SER A 331 -16.95 4.05 -8.10
CA SER A 331 -16.12 4.85 -9.00
C SER A 331 -16.08 4.26 -10.41
N VAL A 332 -17.19 4.36 -11.15
CA VAL A 332 -17.25 3.95 -12.57
C VAL A 332 -17.10 5.18 -13.48
N PRO A 333 -16.08 5.25 -14.36
CA PRO A 333 -15.92 6.36 -15.29
C PRO A 333 -17.13 6.50 -16.22
N GLU A 334 -17.57 7.74 -16.48
CA GLU A 334 -18.65 8.01 -17.42
C GLU A 334 -18.13 7.91 -18.87
N LEU A 335 -18.70 6.98 -19.64
CA LEU A 335 -18.38 6.82 -21.06
C LEU A 335 -19.39 7.59 -21.92
N THR A 336 -18.90 8.27 -22.95
CA THR A 336 -19.78 8.82 -23.98
C THR A 336 -20.48 7.68 -24.74
N PRO A 337 -21.63 7.95 -25.41
CA PRO A 337 -22.31 6.94 -26.21
C PRO A 337 -21.43 6.33 -27.32
N GLU A 338 -20.48 7.12 -27.85
CA GLU A 338 -19.53 6.66 -28.86
C GLU A 338 -18.48 5.70 -28.28
N GLU A 339 -17.96 6.00 -27.09
CA GLU A 339 -17.01 5.14 -26.38
C GLU A 339 -17.66 3.84 -25.90
N LEU A 340 -18.89 3.92 -25.38
CA LEU A 340 -19.67 2.75 -24.99
C LEU A 340 -19.94 1.84 -26.20
N ALA A 341 -20.28 2.42 -27.35
CA ALA A 341 -20.49 1.67 -28.59
C ALA A 341 -19.18 1.11 -29.19
N ALA A 342 -18.03 1.68 -28.84
CA ALA A 342 -16.72 1.22 -29.27
C ALA A 342 -16.21 0.02 -28.46
N LEU A 343 -16.80 -0.25 -27.29
CA LEU A 343 -16.48 -1.44 -26.51
C LEU A 343 -16.69 -2.73 -27.33
N PRO A 344 -15.90 -3.79 -27.09
CA PRO A 344 -16.07 -5.04 -27.83
C PRO A 344 -17.47 -5.64 -27.62
N THR A 345 -18.06 -6.20 -28.68
CA THR A 345 -19.37 -6.88 -28.59
C THR A 345 -19.25 -8.37 -28.27
N GLN A 346 -18.03 -8.86 -28.04
CA GLN A 346 -17.74 -10.25 -27.72
C GLN A 346 -17.29 -10.35 -26.27
N VAL A 347 -17.53 -11.51 -25.66
CA VAL A 347 -16.99 -11.82 -24.33
C VAL A 347 -15.45 -11.78 -24.42
N PRO A 348 -14.75 -11.02 -23.55
CA PRO A 348 -13.29 -10.96 -23.60
C PRO A 348 -12.68 -12.35 -23.44
N ASP A 349 -11.70 -12.68 -24.27
CA ASP A 349 -10.96 -13.93 -24.19
C ASP A 349 -9.72 -13.81 -23.30
N GLN A 350 -8.99 -14.91 -23.12
CA GLN A 350 -7.77 -14.92 -22.31
C GLN A 350 -6.68 -13.97 -22.83
N HIS A 351 -6.60 -13.74 -24.16
CA HIS A 351 -5.65 -12.79 -24.72
C HIS A 351 -6.07 -11.35 -24.46
N ASP A 352 -7.37 -11.05 -24.45
CA ASP A 352 -7.87 -9.72 -24.06
C ASP A 352 -7.54 -9.42 -22.60
N LEU A 353 -7.74 -10.39 -21.70
CA LEU A 353 -7.38 -10.24 -20.29
C LEU A 353 -5.87 -10.02 -20.10
N LEU A 354 -5.03 -10.76 -20.81
CA LEU A 354 -3.58 -10.59 -20.77
C LEU A 354 -3.13 -9.26 -21.39
N ALA A 355 -3.80 -8.79 -22.45
CA ALA A 355 -3.49 -7.51 -23.09
C ALA A 355 -3.76 -6.32 -22.17
N LEU A 356 -4.73 -6.45 -21.26
CA LEU A 356 -5.10 -5.42 -20.30
C LEU A 356 -4.41 -5.58 -18.94
N ALA A 357 -3.66 -6.66 -18.72
CA ALA A 357 -3.06 -6.96 -17.43
C ALA A 357 -1.89 -6.03 -17.09
N ASP A 358 -1.93 -5.43 -15.90
CA ASP A 358 -0.86 -4.55 -15.40
C ASP A 358 0.51 -5.26 -15.36
N ALA A 359 0.53 -6.57 -15.10
CA ALA A 359 1.75 -7.38 -15.04
C ALA A 359 2.54 -7.48 -16.36
N HIS A 360 1.98 -7.00 -17.48
CA HIS A 360 2.63 -7.02 -18.79
C HIS A 360 3.05 -5.62 -19.26
N ARG A 361 2.70 -4.60 -18.50
CA ARG A 361 3.13 -3.22 -18.70
C ARG A 361 4.53 -3.02 -18.11
N VAL A 362 5.28 -2.10 -18.71
CA VAL A 362 6.54 -1.59 -18.16
C VAL A 362 6.30 -0.34 -17.32
N SER A 363 5.24 0.40 -17.62
CA SER A 363 4.78 1.54 -16.86
C SER A 363 3.96 1.11 -15.64
N PRO A 364 3.89 1.93 -14.57
CA PRO A 364 3.03 1.65 -13.43
C PRO A 364 1.54 1.53 -13.81
N PRO A 365 0.72 0.77 -13.04
CA PRO A 365 -0.71 0.54 -13.32
C PRO A 365 -1.52 1.81 -13.64
N ASP A 366 -1.31 2.89 -12.88
CA ASP A 366 -2.13 4.12 -12.99
C ASP A 366 -1.57 5.13 -14.00
N SER A 367 -0.47 4.79 -14.69
CA SER A 367 0.09 5.65 -15.72
C SER A 367 -0.63 5.46 -17.07
N PRO A 368 -0.60 6.45 -17.99
CA PRO A 368 -1.06 6.25 -19.36
C PRO A 368 -0.29 5.11 -20.06
N TYR A 369 -0.92 4.46 -21.04
CA TYR A 369 -0.22 3.49 -21.88
C TYR A 369 0.89 4.18 -22.68
N THR A 370 2.11 3.65 -22.58
CA THR A 370 3.26 4.11 -23.36
C THR A 370 3.49 3.23 -24.59
N PRO A 371 4.23 3.72 -25.61
CA PRO A 371 4.65 2.86 -26.72
C PRO A 371 5.38 1.59 -26.25
N LEU A 372 6.20 1.70 -25.19
CA LEU A 372 6.94 0.57 -24.65
C LEU A 372 6.02 -0.46 -23.96
N ASP A 373 4.92 -0.03 -23.33
CA ASP A 373 3.89 -0.95 -22.81
C ASP A 373 3.31 -1.81 -23.93
N LEU A 374 2.89 -1.17 -25.03
CA LEU A 374 2.27 -1.86 -26.16
C LEU A 374 3.21 -2.90 -26.77
N LEU A 375 4.49 -2.56 -26.91
CA LEU A 375 5.53 -3.49 -27.37
C LEU A 375 5.77 -4.64 -26.39
N SER A 376 5.83 -4.32 -25.10
CA SER A 376 6.00 -5.27 -24.00
C SER A 376 4.86 -6.31 -23.94
N ILE A 377 3.62 -5.86 -24.12
CA ILE A 377 2.43 -6.69 -24.14
C ILE A 377 2.41 -7.56 -25.41
N ALA A 378 2.58 -6.95 -26.59
CA ALA A 378 2.58 -7.66 -27.86
C ALA A 378 3.66 -8.75 -27.92
N ALA A 379 4.86 -8.48 -27.38
CA ALA A 379 5.96 -9.44 -27.33
C ALA A 379 5.63 -10.65 -26.44
N ARG A 380 4.97 -10.43 -25.30
CA ARG A 380 4.52 -11.51 -24.39
C ARG A 380 3.41 -12.34 -24.99
N LEU A 381 2.48 -11.70 -25.70
CA LEU A 381 1.39 -12.38 -26.40
C LEU A 381 1.86 -13.09 -27.67
N GLY A 382 3.02 -12.72 -28.21
CA GLY A 382 3.54 -13.26 -29.47
C GLY A 382 2.67 -12.87 -30.67
N GLU A 383 2.00 -11.71 -30.60
CA GLU A 383 1.07 -11.25 -31.64
C GLU A 383 1.54 -9.93 -32.28
N PRO A 384 1.02 -9.59 -33.48
CA PRO A 384 1.36 -8.33 -34.12
C PRO A 384 0.88 -7.12 -33.31
N LEU A 385 1.68 -6.05 -33.26
CA LEU A 385 1.32 -4.80 -32.56
C LEU A 385 -0.07 -4.25 -32.92
N PRO A 386 -0.52 -4.24 -34.20
CA PRO A 386 -1.87 -3.79 -34.53
C PRO A 386 -2.97 -4.60 -33.86
N ARG A 387 -2.74 -5.89 -33.63
CA ARG A 387 -3.70 -6.77 -32.96
C ARG A 387 -3.79 -6.45 -31.47
N THR A 388 -2.65 -6.27 -30.81
CA THR A 388 -2.61 -5.86 -29.39
C THR A 388 -3.23 -4.48 -29.21
N ALA A 389 -2.92 -3.53 -30.10
CA ALA A 389 -3.52 -2.19 -30.09
C ALA A 389 -5.05 -2.27 -30.22
N ALA A 390 -5.58 -3.12 -31.10
CA ALA A 390 -7.01 -3.31 -31.28
C ALA A 390 -7.72 -3.90 -30.04
N ARG A 391 -7.02 -4.69 -29.21
CA ARG A 391 -7.55 -5.21 -27.93
C ARG A 391 -7.62 -4.14 -26.85
N ILE A 392 -6.62 -3.26 -26.79
CA ILE A 392 -6.49 -2.24 -25.73
C ILE A 392 -7.33 -1.00 -26.06
N THR A 393 -7.33 -0.54 -27.31
CA THR A 393 -7.93 0.73 -27.74
C THR A 393 -9.36 0.95 -27.24
N PRO A 394 -10.27 -0.04 -27.34
CA PRO A 394 -11.65 0.13 -26.87
C PRO A 394 -11.78 0.49 -25.38
N TYR A 395 -10.81 0.10 -24.55
CA TYR A 395 -10.86 0.29 -23.10
C TYR A 395 -10.09 1.53 -22.63
N LEU A 396 -9.38 2.25 -23.51
CA LEU A 396 -8.62 3.46 -23.13
C LEU A 396 -9.45 4.53 -22.41
N PRO A 397 -10.75 4.75 -22.73
CA PRO A 397 -11.58 5.70 -21.98
C PRO A 397 -11.74 5.39 -20.49
N LEU A 398 -11.48 4.15 -20.06
CA LEU A 398 -11.53 3.74 -18.65
C LEU A 398 -10.21 3.97 -17.91
N THR A 399 -9.17 4.45 -18.59
CA THR A 399 -7.91 4.81 -17.93
C THR A 399 -8.03 6.19 -17.28
N GLU A 400 -7.27 6.43 -16.21
CA GLU A 400 -7.30 7.72 -15.49
C GLU A 400 -6.96 8.90 -16.41
N THR A 401 -6.04 8.69 -17.34
CA THR A 401 -5.65 9.67 -18.36
C THR A 401 -5.74 9.05 -19.76
N PRO A 402 -6.93 9.10 -20.40
CA PRO A 402 -7.15 8.53 -21.72
C PRO A 402 -6.19 9.14 -22.76
N THR A 403 -5.24 8.33 -23.22
CA THR A 403 -4.24 8.73 -24.22
C THR A 403 -4.34 7.79 -25.41
N PRO A 404 -4.55 8.31 -26.64
CA PRO A 404 -4.55 7.48 -27.83
C PRO A 404 -3.23 6.73 -27.99
N LEU A 405 -3.30 5.46 -28.42
CA LEU A 405 -2.09 4.70 -28.72
C LEU A 405 -1.36 5.30 -29.94
N PRO A 406 0.00 5.25 -29.95
CA PRO A 406 0.79 5.70 -31.09
C PRO A 406 0.50 4.86 -32.34
N PRO A 407 0.84 5.35 -33.54
CA PRO A 407 0.83 4.51 -34.74
C PRO A 407 1.78 3.32 -34.53
N VAL A 408 1.31 2.12 -34.87
CA VAL A 408 2.06 0.87 -34.68
C VAL A 408 2.50 0.24 -36.00
N PRO A 409 3.74 -0.26 -36.10
CA PRO A 409 4.17 -1.03 -37.26
C PRO A 409 3.52 -2.42 -37.27
N ASP A 410 3.22 -2.95 -38.47
CA ASP A 410 2.68 -4.30 -38.63
C ASP A 410 3.79 -5.36 -38.53
N LEU A 411 4.17 -5.70 -37.30
CA LEU A 411 5.14 -6.73 -37.00
C LEU A 411 4.87 -7.36 -35.63
N ILE A 412 5.47 -8.53 -35.42
CA ILE A 412 5.54 -9.19 -34.11
C ILE A 412 6.85 -8.74 -33.44
N PRO A 413 6.79 -8.06 -32.28
CA PRO A 413 7.98 -7.63 -31.57
C PRO A 413 8.72 -8.81 -30.93
N LEU A 414 10.03 -8.65 -30.81
CA LEU A 414 10.94 -9.58 -30.17
C LEU A 414 11.40 -9.03 -28.83
N TRP A 415 11.86 -9.89 -27.92
CA TRP A 415 12.43 -9.42 -26.65
C TRP A 415 13.65 -8.51 -26.87
N GLN A 416 14.42 -8.71 -27.94
CA GLN A 416 15.53 -7.83 -28.30
C GLN A 416 15.06 -6.40 -28.63
N ASP A 417 13.85 -6.23 -29.15
CA ASP A 417 13.34 -4.90 -29.48
C ASP A 417 13.12 -4.06 -28.22
N LEU A 418 12.62 -4.67 -27.14
CA LEU A 418 12.52 -4.01 -25.83
C LEU A 418 13.88 -3.51 -25.36
N ALA A 419 14.93 -4.33 -25.51
CA ALA A 419 16.28 -3.94 -25.13
C ALA A 419 16.77 -2.75 -25.97
N ILE A 420 16.77 -2.86 -27.30
CA ILE A 420 17.35 -1.81 -28.17
C ILE A 420 16.61 -0.47 -28.07
N LEU A 421 15.32 -0.47 -27.69
CA LEU A 421 14.49 0.72 -27.54
C LEU A 421 14.62 1.42 -26.19
N THR A 422 15.57 1.00 -25.33
CA THR A 422 15.77 1.59 -24.00
C THR A 422 17.22 2.05 -23.80
N PRO A 423 17.49 3.20 -23.14
CA PRO A 423 18.83 3.73 -22.96
C PRO A 423 19.78 2.79 -22.20
N HIS A 424 19.26 1.91 -21.36
CA HIS A 424 20.05 0.97 -20.57
C HIS A 424 20.00 -0.46 -21.09
N LEU A 425 19.36 -0.71 -22.23
CA LEU A 425 19.25 -2.02 -22.87
C LEU A 425 18.60 -3.08 -21.95
N ASN A 426 17.71 -2.64 -21.07
CA ASN A 426 17.08 -3.46 -20.03
C ASN A 426 15.58 -3.68 -20.28
N GLY A 427 15.00 -3.06 -21.32
CA GLY A 427 13.57 -3.18 -21.61
C GLY A 427 12.67 -2.45 -20.61
N LEU A 428 13.23 -1.54 -19.80
CA LEU A 428 12.52 -0.73 -18.82
C LEU A 428 12.47 0.73 -19.26
N LEU A 429 11.50 1.47 -18.73
CA LEU A 429 11.42 2.92 -18.92
C LEU A 429 12.68 3.63 -18.36
N PRO A 430 13.06 4.79 -18.92
CA PRO A 430 12.42 5.47 -20.06
C PRO A 430 12.72 4.79 -21.40
N ALA A 431 11.83 4.95 -22.38
CA ALA A 431 12.10 4.55 -23.76
C ALA A 431 13.02 5.56 -24.46
N LEU A 432 13.63 5.16 -25.58
CA LEU A 432 14.29 6.10 -26.49
C LEU A 432 13.27 6.99 -27.17
N GLU A 433 13.64 8.27 -27.32
CA GLU A 433 12.90 9.27 -28.10
C GLU A 433 13.91 10.18 -28.81
N GLY A 434 13.56 10.71 -29.99
CA GLY A 434 14.41 11.64 -30.73
C GLY A 434 15.63 11.00 -31.39
N GLN A 435 16.76 11.70 -31.39
CA GLN A 435 17.96 11.27 -32.11
C GLN A 435 18.64 10.08 -31.42
N VAL A 436 18.80 8.96 -32.12
CA VAL A 436 19.50 7.77 -31.63
C VAL A 436 20.96 7.82 -32.09
N PRO A 437 21.92 8.04 -31.18
CA PRO A 437 23.32 8.18 -31.54
C PRO A 437 23.92 6.83 -31.98
N GLN A 438 24.89 6.87 -32.90
CA GLN A 438 25.63 5.67 -33.33
C GLN A 438 26.21 4.85 -32.15
N ALA A 439 26.65 5.51 -31.08
CA ALA A 439 27.16 4.85 -29.88
C ALA A 439 26.11 3.93 -29.22
N HIS A 440 24.83 4.29 -29.27
CA HIS A 440 23.75 3.44 -28.77
C HIS A 440 23.57 2.20 -29.65
N ILE A 441 23.61 2.37 -30.97
CA ILE A 441 23.48 1.29 -31.95
C ILE A 441 24.60 0.24 -31.76
N THR A 442 25.85 0.68 -31.63
CA THR A 442 26.98 -0.21 -31.38
C THR A 442 26.81 -1.01 -30.09
N ARG A 443 26.45 -0.34 -28.98
CA ARG A 443 26.24 -1.00 -27.68
C ARG A 443 25.04 -1.97 -27.71
N ALA A 444 23.97 -1.61 -28.40
CA ALA A 444 22.79 -2.44 -28.58
C ALA A 444 23.08 -3.71 -29.39
N ALA A 445 23.90 -3.59 -30.44
CA ALA A 445 24.36 -4.72 -31.24
C ALA A 445 25.14 -5.73 -30.39
N GLU A 446 26.11 -5.24 -29.61
CA GLU A 446 26.88 -6.05 -28.66
C GLU A 446 25.99 -6.73 -27.60
N ALA A 447 25.05 -6.01 -27.01
CA ALA A 447 24.19 -6.54 -25.95
C ALA A 447 23.16 -7.59 -26.44
N THR A 448 22.77 -7.52 -27.72
CA THR A 448 21.78 -8.43 -28.32
C THR A 448 22.39 -9.57 -29.13
N ASP A 449 23.73 -9.63 -29.23
CA ASP A 449 24.48 -10.55 -30.11
C ASP A 449 24.03 -10.45 -31.58
N MET A 450 23.73 -9.21 -32.02
CA MET A 450 23.32 -8.88 -33.38
C MET A 450 24.32 -7.91 -34.01
N ASP A 451 24.22 -7.69 -35.32
CA ASP A 451 25.01 -6.66 -35.99
C ASP A 451 24.32 -5.27 -35.95
N GLU A 452 25.09 -4.20 -36.14
CA GLU A 452 24.56 -2.84 -36.13
C GLU A 452 23.53 -2.58 -37.24
N ALA A 453 23.62 -3.28 -38.36
CA ALA A 453 22.69 -3.14 -39.48
C ALA A 453 21.31 -3.70 -39.11
N TRP A 454 21.27 -4.81 -38.38
CA TRP A 454 20.08 -5.38 -37.79
C TRP A 454 19.45 -4.41 -36.79
N VAL A 455 20.24 -3.85 -35.86
CA VAL A 455 19.74 -2.87 -34.87
C VAL A 455 19.15 -1.65 -35.56
N ARG A 456 19.85 -1.07 -36.54
CA ARG A 456 19.34 0.07 -37.34
C ARG A 456 18.03 -0.27 -38.05
N THR A 457 17.95 -1.46 -38.63
CA THR A 457 16.74 -1.94 -39.32
C THR A 457 15.58 -2.13 -38.35
N ARG A 458 15.83 -2.62 -37.13
CA ARG A 458 14.77 -2.76 -36.13
C ARG A 458 14.32 -1.41 -35.60
N LEU A 459 15.23 -0.51 -35.25
CA LEU A 459 14.89 0.84 -34.77
C LEU A 459 14.09 1.64 -35.80
N SER A 460 14.38 1.49 -37.10
CA SER A 460 13.65 2.20 -38.14
C SER A 460 12.19 1.76 -38.26
N LEU A 461 11.87 0.49 -37.94
CA LEU A 461 10.48 0.00 -37.90
C LEU A 461 9.66 0.67 -36.79
N TYR A 462 10.31 1.12 -35.73
CA TYR A 462 9.69 1.75 -34.57
C TYR A 462 9.78 3.29 -34.59
N ALA A 463 10.34 3.88 -35.64
CA ALA A 463 10.65 5.31 -35.69
C ALA A 463 9.42 6.20 -35.48
N ASP A 464 8.30 5.91 -36.14
CA ASP A 464 7.06 6.68 -35.98
C ASP A 464 6.44 6.47 -34.59
N MET A 465 6.51 5.24 -34.08
CA MET A 465 5.91 4.83 -32.80
C MET A 465 6.61 5.48 -31.59
N PHE A 466 7.93 5.70 -31.68
CA PHE A 466 8.78 6.25 -30.62
C PHE A 466 9.38 7.63 -30.97
N ALA A 467 8.93 8.25 -32.07
CA ALA A 467 9.47 9.52 -32.58
C ALA A 467 11.01 9.53 -32.74
N LEU A 468 11.59 8.48 -33.32
CA LEU A 468 13.04 8.31 -33.47
C LEU A 468 13.58 8.96 -34.75
N THR A 469 14.81 9.46 -34.67
CA THR A 469 15.64 9.86 -35.81
C THR A 469 16.96 9.11 -35.74
N LEU A 470 17.33 8.37 -36.79
CA LEU A 470 18.56 7.57 -36.82
C LEU A 470 19.67 8.31 -37.57
N ASP A 471 20.89 8.29 -37.02
CA ASP A 471 22.10 8.88 -37.62
C ASP A 471 22.66 8.11 -38.82
#